data_AF-A0A373CU67-F1
#
_entry.id   AF-A0A373CU67-F1
#
_cell.length_a   1.000
_cell.length_b   1.000
_cell.length_c   1.000
_cell.angle_alpha   90.00
_cell.angle_beta   90.00
_cell.angle_gamma   90.00
#
_symmetry.space_group_name_H-M   'P 1'
#
loop_
_entity.id
_entity.type
_entity.pdbx_description
1 polymer ?
#
loop_
_entity_poly.entity_id
_entity_poly.type
_entity_poly.pdbx_seq_one_letter_code
_entity_poly.pdbx_strand_id
1 'polypeptide(L)'
;MAAGFEASLIKQFNHCNAIAADILDNNKSKEIQEYAKKFAEIESPLVGGTEAEWIRINWGDIYIFLCDDGNIRYQVDPLGEYGGELIDMWNCEREDFIKAILSLEEPPIIRDGVTIYESADPIEEPDLYVPMKQRKNISPTKNRLRERALR
;
A
#
# COMPACT_ATOMS: atom_id res chain seq x y z
N MET A 1 -24.45 -12.40 -5.92
CA MET A 1 -23.08 -12.78 -6.32
C MET A 1 -22.24 -11.53 -6.24
N ALA A 2 -21.66 -11.23 -5.08
CA ALA A 2 -20.90 -9.99 -4.81
C ALA A 2 -19.47 -10.30 -4.32
N ALA A 3 -18.91 -11.46 -4.69
CA ALA A 3 -17.62 -11.91 -4.17
C ALA A 3 -16.40 -11.38 -4.94
N GLY A 4 -16.60 -10.69 -6.07
CA GLY A 4 -15.52 -10.19 -6.93
C GLY A 4 -14.96 -8.84 -6.47
N PHE A 5 -15.86 -7.89 -6.19
CA PHE A 5 -15.51 -6.52 -5.81
C PHE A 5 -14.74 -6.43 -4.49
N GLU A 6 -15.33 -6.95 -3.41
CA GLU A 6 -14.68 -6.98 -2.08
C GLU A 6 -13.34 -7.73 -2.12
N ALA A 7 -13.28 -8.85 -2.83
CA ALA A 7 -12.04 -9.63 -2.98
C ALA A 7 -10.96 -8.86 -3.74
N SER A 8 -11.34 -8.06 -4.75
CA SER A 8 -10.44 -7.16 -5.45
C SER A 8 -9.88 -6.10 -4.51
N LEU A 9 -10.72 -5.40 -3.74
CA LEU A 9 -10.28 -4.40 -2.77
C LEU A 9 -9.38 -5.01 -1.68
N ILE A 10 -9.69 -6.21 -1.19
CA ILE A 10 -8.84 -6.92 -0.23
C ILE A 10 -7.48 -7.28 -0.83
N LYS A 11 -7.44 -7.69 -2.10
CA LYS A 11 -6.18 -7.96 -2.81
C LYS A 11 -5.36 -6.68 -2.94
N GLN A 12 -5.98 -5.58 -3.36
CA GLN A 12 -5.33 -4.27 -3.45
C GLN A 12 -4.78 -3.82 -2.09
N PHE A 13 -5.59 -3.96 -1.04
CA PHE A 13 -5.19 -3.62 0.31
C PHE A 13 -3.99 -4.43 0.80
N ASN A 14 -4.01 -5.75 0.60
CA ASN A 14 -2.89 -6.61 0.98
C ASN A 14 -1.60 -6.26 0.21
N HIS A 15 -1.72 -5.89 -1.06
CA HIS A 15 -0.57 -5.46 -1.88
C HIS A 15 0.02 -4.15 -1.35
N CYS A 16 -0.80 -3.11 -1.16
CA CYS A 16 -0.35 -1.86 -0.54
C CYS A 16 0.23 -2.07 0.86
N ASN A 17 -0.39 -2.92 1.68
CA ASN A 17 0.04 -3.17 3.05
C ASN A 17 1.37 -3.92 3.10
N ALA A 18 1.66 -4.80 2.14
CA ALA A 18 2.97 -5.45 2.01
C ALA A 18 4.07 -4.43 1.68
N ILE A 19 3.80 -3.49 0.78
CA ILE A 19 4.71 -2.39 0.45
C ILE A 19 4.93 -1.49 1.68
N ALA A 20 3.85 -1.13 2.38
CA ALA A 20 3.89 -0.32 3.60
C ALA A 20 4.80 -0.95 4.67
N ALA A 21 4.61 -2.24 4.93
CA ALA A 21 5.42 -2.98 5.91
C ALA A 21 6.90 -2.98 5.52
N ASP A 22 7.23 -3.21 4.25
CA ASP A 22 8.63 -3.27 3.80
C ASP A 22 9.30 -1.88 3.81
N ILE A 23 8.56 -0.81 3.50
CA ILE A 23 9.04 0.57 3.66
C ILE A 23 9.37 0.85 5.13
N LEU A 24 8.49 0.48 6.06
CA LEU A 24 8.73 0.65 7.51
C LEU A 24 9.93 -0.17 7.97
N ASP A 25 10.00 -1.45 7.59
CA ASP A 25 11.10 -2.36 7.93
C ASP A 25 12.45 -1.87 7.39
N ASN A 26 12.45 -1.15 6.27
CA ASN A 26 13.65 -0.52 5.69
C ASN A 26 13.81 0.96 6.09
N ASN A 27 13.26 1.34 7.25
CA ASN A 27 13.38 2.66 7.89
C ASN A 27 12.99 3.83 6.96
N LYS A 28 11.96 3.64 6.14
CA LYS A 28 11.50 4.62 5.15
C LYS A 28 12.64 5.10 4.23
N SER A 29 13.64 4.28 3.91
CA SER A 29 14.80 4.73 3.11
C SER A 29 14.42 5.12 1.67
N LYS A 30 15.20 6.01 1.04
CA LYS A 30 14.97 6.37 -0.37
C LYS A 30 15.06 5.15 -1.31
N GLU A 31 15.97 4.21 -1.05
CA GLU A 31 16.16 3.01 -1.86
C GLU A 31 14.88 2.14 -1.91
N ILE A 32 14.25 1.91 -0.76
CA ILE A 32 13.01 1.11 -0.72
C ILE A 32 11.84 1.83 -1.38
N GLN A 33 11.74 3.14 -1.22
CA GLN A 33 10.66 3.93 -1.84
C GLN A 33 10.80 3.96 -3.37
N GLU A 34 12.00 4.17 -3.91
CA GLU A 34 12.26 4.09 -5.36
C GLU A 34 12.04 2.68 -5.92
N TYR A 35 12.33 1.64 -5.12
CA TYR A 35 12.01 0.26 -5.50
C TYR A 35 10.50 0.02 -5.55
N ALA A 36 9.76 0.48 -4.54
CA ALA A 36 8.31 0.33 -4.44
C ALA A 36 7.54 1.00 -5.58
N LYS A 37 8.07 2.09 -6.17
CA LYS A 37 7.50 2.76 -7.35
C LYS A 37 7.29 1.87 -8.59
N LYS A 38 7.95 0.72 -8.64
CA LYS A 38 7.77 -0.26 -9.73
C LYS A 38 6.45 -1.03 -9.60
N PHE A 39 5.83 -1.03 -8.42
CA PHE A 39 4.72 -1.90 -8.05
C PHE A 39 3.47 -1.13 -7.61
N ALA A 40 3.61 0.13 -7.24
CA ALA A 40 2.54 1.02 -6.80
C ALA A 40 2.93 2.48 -7.05
N GLU A 41 1.94 3.37 -7.06
CA GLU A 41 2.22 4.80 -7.03
C GLU A 41 2.66 5.20 -5.61
N ILE A 42 3.81 5.88 -5.53
CA ILE A 42 4.40 6.33 -4.27
C ILE A 42 4.55 7.85 -4.31
N GLU A 43 3.80 8.55 -3.48
CA GLU A 43 3.96 9.97 -3.22
C GLU A 43 4.67 10.18 -1.88
N SER A 44 5.80 10.91 -1.90
CA SER A 44 6.64 11.12 -0.72
C SER A 44 7.58 12.32 -0.93
N PRO A 45 7.82 13.17 0.09
CA PRO A 45 8.77 14.29 0.01
C PRO A 45 10.18 13.89 -0.47
N LEU A 46 10.63 12.68 -0.10
CA LEU A 46 11.97 12.20 -0.43
C LEU A 46 12.11 11.76 -1.90
N VAL A 47 11.00 11.54 -2.58
CA VAL A 47 10.96 10.94 -3.92
C VAL A 47 10.09 11.73 -4.90
N GLY A 48 10.07 13.06 -4.72
CA GLY A 48 9.43 14.02 -5.64
C GLY A 48 8.03 14.49 -5.24
N GLY A 49 7.60 14.25 -4.00
CA GLY A 49 6.30 14.68 -3.46
C GLY A 49 6.31 16.07 -2.83
N THR A 50 5.10 16.63 -2.70
CA THR A 50 4.75 17.95 -2.15
C THR A 50 5.18 18.11 -0.68
N GLU A 51 4.98 19.30 -0.08
CA GLU A 51 5.43 19.68 1.28
C GLU A 51 4.88 18.83 2.46
N ALA A 52 4.28 17.66 2.20
CA ALA A 52 3.55 16.91 3.21
C ALA A 52 4.39 15.81 3.89
N GLU A 53 4.37 15.76 5.23
CA GLU A 53 5.12 14.86 6.14
C GLU A 53 4.65 13.38 6.12
N TRP A 54 4.37 12.80 4.95
CA TRP A 54 3.88 11.43 4.83
C TRP A 54 4.37 10.73 3.56
N ILE A 55 4.30 9.39 3.59
CA ILE A 55 4.45 8.54 2.39
C ILE A 55 3.07 7.96 2.07
N ARG A 56 2.53 8.22 0.87
CA ARG A 56 1.29 7.61 0.38
C ARG A 56 1.64 6.52 -0.62
N ILE A 57 1.01 5.38 -0.42
CA ILE A 57 1.09 4.21 -1.27
C ILE A 57 -0.30 4.04 -1.88
N ASN A 58 -0.39 4.10 -3.20
CA ASN A 58 -1.63 3.97 -3.95
C ASN A 58 -1.52 2.81 -4.93
N TRP A 59 -2.53 1.93 -4.92
CA TRP A 59 -2.73 0.92 -5.94
C TRP A 59 -4.22 0.61 -6.12
N GLY A 60 -4.73 0.88 -7.33
CA GLY A 60 -6.16 0.76 -7.63
C GLY A 60 -6.96 1.79 -6.82
N ASP A 61 -7.89 1.26 -6.04
CA ASP A 61 -8.84 1.99 -5.20
C ASP A 61 -8.35 2.14 -3.75
N ILE A 62 -7.16 1.63 -3.40
CA ILE A 62 -6.66 1.63 -2.03
C ILE A 62 -5.48 2.58 -1.84
N TYR A 63 -5.58 3.39 -0.79
CA TYR A 63 -4.54 4.32 -0.36
C TYR A 63 -4.13 4.02 1.07
N ILE A 64 -2.81 3.92 1.30
CA ILE A 64 -2.21 3.77 2.63
C ILE A 64 -1.25 4.93 2.88
N PHE A 65 -1.39 5.58 4.02
CA PHE A 65 -0.53 6.66 4.46
C PHE A 65 0.35 6.21 5.61
N LEU A 66 1.65 6.40 5.46
CA LEU A 66 2.63 6.28 6.53
C LEU A 66 2.95 7.69 7.03
N CYS A 67 2.32 8.08 8.14
CA CYS A 67 2.48 9.41 8.71
C CYS A 67 3.75 9.49 9.60
N ASP A 68 4.21 10.71 9.85
CA ASP A 68 5.39 10.95 10.70
C ASP A 68 5.09 10.93 12.20
N ASP A 69 3.81 11.01 12.57
CA ASP A 69 3.31 10.74 13.93
C ASP A 69 3.39 9.24 14.32
N GLY A 70 3.85 8.38 13.41
CA GLY A 70 3.95 6.94 13.59
C GLY A 70 2.66 6.18 13.29
N ASN A 71 1.57 6.87 12.96
CA ASN A 71 0.31 6.23 12.63
C ASN A 71 0.26 5.81 11.16
N ILE A 72 -0.50 4.74 10.91
CA ILE A 72 -0.89 4.31 9.57
C ILE A 72 -2.36 4.71 9.37
N ARG A 73 -2.68 5.27 8.20
CA ARG A 73 -4.05 5.68 7.87
C ARG A 73 -4.46 5.07 6.53
N TYR A 74 -5.74 4.76 6.40
CA TYR A 74 -6.28 4.04 5.25
C TYR A 74 -7.39 4.85 4.58
N GLN A 75 -7.44 4.81 3.25
CA GLN A 75 -8.56 5.29 2.46
C GLN A 75 -8.90 4.25 1.39
N VAL A 76 -10.17 4.22 0.98
CA VAL A 76 -10.65 3.46 -0.16
C VAL A 76 -11.49 4.36 -1.07
N ASP A 77 -11.27 4.29 -2.38
CA ASP A 77 -12.08 4.91 -3.43
C ASP A 77 -12.92 3.85 -4.15
N PRO A 78 -14.01 3.35 -3.55
CA PRO A 78 -14.78 2.28 -4.16
C PRO A 78 -15.50 2.69 -5.46
N LEU A 79 -15.48 3.99 -5.81
CA LEU A 79 -16.22 4.58 -6.93
C LEU A 79 -15.30 5.06 -8.05
N GLY A 80 -14.01 4.69 -8.02
CA GLY A 80 -12.93 5.09 -8.93
C GLY A 80 -13.41 5.75 -10.24
N GLU A 81 -13.03 7.01 -10.41
CA GLU A 81 -13.31 7.89 -11.57
C GLU A 81 -14.68 8.59 -11.63
N TYR A 82 -15.65 8.30 -10.75
CA TYR A 82 -16.99 8.91 -10.80
C TYR A 82 -17.28 10.01 -9.77
N GLY A 83 -16.25 10.64 -9.19
CA GLY A 83 -16.41 11.79 -8.29
C GLY A 83 -17.15 11.48 -7.00
N GLY A 84 -17.15 10.20 -6.59
CA GLY A 84 -17.59 9.79 -5.25
C GLY A 84 -16.67 10.33 -4.16
N GLU A 85 -17.19 10.41 -2.93
CA GLU A 85 -16.33 10.75 -1.79
C GLU A 85 -15.42 9.57 -1.45
N LEU A 86 -14.12 9.84 -1.34
CA LEU A 86 -13.15 8.92 -0.76
C LEU A 86 -13.58 8.56 0.66
N ILE A 87 -13.58 7.27 0.98
CA ILE A 87 -13.89 6.84 2.34
C ILE A 87 -12.64 6.93 3.18
N ASP A 88 -12.62 7.94 4.05
CA ASP A 88 -11.57 8.24 4.99
C ASP A 88 -11.68 7.39 6.26
N MET A 89 -10.70 6.52 6.51
CA MET A 89 -10.63 5.69 7.73
C MET A 89 -9.40 6.04 8.56
N TRP A 90 -9.41 7.23 9.14
CA TRP A 90 -8.33 7.74 9.97
C TRP A 90 -8.47 7.16 11.38
N ASN A 91 -7.36 6.70 11.96
CA ASN A 91 -7.31 6.10 13.31
C ASN A 91 -8.09 4.78 13.44
N CYS A 92 -8.08 3.93 12.41
CA CYS A 92 -8.56 2.55 12.53
C CYS A 92 -7.41 1.55 12.45
N GLU A 93 -7.61 0.37 13.03
CA GLU A 93 -6.69 -0.75 12.86
C GLU A 93 -6.91 -1.42 11.50
N ARG A 94 -5.90 -2.17 11.05
CA ARG A 94 -5.93 -2.94 9.80
C ARG A 94 -7.20 -3.79 9.68
N GLU A 95 -7.58 -4.47 10.76
CA GLU A 95 -8.75 -5.35 10.79
C GLU A 95 -10.07 -4.59 10.65
N ASP A 96 -10.13 -3.36 11.14
CA ASP A 96 -11.34 -2.53 11.04
C ASP A 96 -11.51 -2.00 9.62
N PHE A 97 -10.41 -1.66 8.94
CA PHE A 97 -10.44 -1.31 7.53
C PHE A 97 -10.90 -2.48 6.65
N ILE A 98 -10.43 -3.71 6.91
CA ILE A 98 -10.91 -4.91 6.19
C ILE A 98 -12.42 -5.11 6.40
N LYS A 99 -12.93 -4.93 7.62
CA LYS A 99 -14.38 -5.01 7.90
C LYS A 99 -15.15 -3.96 7.12
N ALA A 100 -14.61 -2.74 7.01
CA ALA A 100 -15.23 -1.68 6.23
C ALA A 100 -15.32 -2.06 4.75
N ILE A 101 -14.23 -2.58 4.16
CA ILE A 101 -14.24 -3.09 2.77
C ILE A 101 -15.31 -4.16 2.57
N LEU A 102 -15.39 -5.13 3.48
CA LEU A 102 -16.39 -6.22 3.45
C LEU A 102 -17.84 -5.74 3.68
N SER A 103 -18.04 -4.48 4.04
CA SER A 103 -19.37 -3.88 4.20
C SER A 103 -19.77 -2.98 3.02
N LEU A 104 -18.89 -2.80 2.03
CA LEU A 104 -19.16 -1.96 0.87
C LEU A 104 -20.09 -2.68 -0.09
N GLU A 105 -21.05 -1.93 -0.61
CA GLU A 105 -21.86 -2.37 -1.74
C GLU A 105 -21.05 -2.20 -3.04
N GLU A 106 -21.24 -3.13 -3.98
CA GLU A 106 -20.56 -3.08 -5.28
C GLU A 106 -20.99 -1.83 -6.06
N PRO A 107 -20.03 -1.05 -6.61
CA PRO A 107 -20.35 0.16 -7.33
C PRO A 107 -21.10 -0.16 -8.63
N PRO A 108 -22.07 0.68 -9.03
CA PRO A 108 -22.74 0.54 -10.32
C PRO A 108 -21.75 0.80 -11.47
N ILE A 109 -21.76 -0.03 -12.52
CA ILE A 109 -20.90 0.17 -13.69
C ILE A 109 -21.59 1.14 -14.64
N ILE A 110 -21.10 2.37 -14.79
CA ILE A 110 -21.74 3.34 -15.70
C ILE A 110 -20.95 3.43 -17.01
N ARG A 111 -21.61 3.17 -18.16
CA ARG A 111 -21.06 3.43 -19.51
C ARG A 111 -22.04 4.27 -20.31
N ASP A 112 -21.54 5.32 -20.97
CA ASP A 112 -22.35 6.24 -21.78
C ASP A 112 -23.58 6.83 -21.05
N GLY A 113 -23.47 7.04 -19.74
CA GLY A 113 -24.57 7.55 -18.90
C GLY A 113 -25.64 6.53 -18.54
N VAL A 114 -25.43 5.25 -18.85
CA VAL A 114 -26.31 4.13 -18.51
C VAL A 114 -25.67 3.27 -17.42
N THR A 115 -26.43 2.97 -16.36
CA THR A 115 -26.02 2.01 -15.33
C THR A 115 -26.15 0.58 -15.84
N ILE A 116 -25.02 -0.11 -15.90
CA ILE A 116 -24.81 -1.49 -16.30
C ILE A 116 -24.38 -2.28 -15.05
N TYR A 117 -24.74 -3.54 -14.97
CA TYR A 117 -24.43 -4.42 -13.84
C TYR A 117 -23.57 -5.63 -14.29
N GLU A 118 -22.68 -5.44 -15.28
CA GLU A 118 -21.81 -6.51 -15.81
C GLU A 118 -20.32 -6.16 -15.70
N SER A 119 -19.58 -7.07 -15.06
CA SER A 119 -18.16 -6.99 -14.71
C SER A 119 -17.28 -6.52 -15.87
N ALA A 120 -16.53 -5.42 -15.64
CA ALA A 120 -15.61 -4.83 -16.59
C ALA A 120 -14.43 -5.75 -16.95
N ASP A 121 -13.86 -5.52 -18.12
CA ASP A 121 -12.67 -6.22 -18.65
C ASP A 121 -11.48 -6.13 -17.68
N PRO A 122 -10.63 -7.17 -17.61
CA PRO A 122 -9.52 -7.22 -16.67
C PRO A 122 -8.50 -6.12 -16.96
N ILE A 123 -8.27 -5.24 -15.98
CA ILE A 123 -7.16 -4.28 -15.96
C ILE A 123 -5.85 -5.08 -15.89
N GLU A 124 -4.85 -4.68 -16.67
CA GLU A 124 -3.52 -5.31 -16.65
C GLU A 124 -2.90 -5.13 -15.25
N GLU A 125 -2.85 -6.22 -14.48
CA GLU A 125 -2.31 -6.20 -13.13
C GLU A 125 -0.77 -6.09 -13.18
N PRO A 126 -0.14 -5.09 -12.54
CA PRO A 126 1.31 -5.08 -12.39
C PRO A 126 1.81 -6.29 -11.59
N ASP A 127 3.10 -6.58 -11.73
CA ASP A 127 3.77 -7.68 -11.03
C ASP A 127 3.49 -7.62 -9.51
N LEU A 128 3.25 -8.79 -8.92
CA LEU A 128 3.08 -8.91 -7.47
C LEU A 128 4.31 -8.36 -6.73
N TYR A 129 4.08 -7.63 -5.64
CA TYR A 129 5.15 -7.05 -4.86
C TYR A 129 6.09 -8.11 -4.26
N VAL A 130 7.40 -7.89 -4.38
CA VAL A 130 8.44 -8.75 -3.82
C VAL A 130 9.18 -7.97 -2.73
N PRO A 131 9.09 -8.37 -1.45
CA PRO A 131 9.79 -7.68 -0.37
C PRO A 131 11.30 -7.60 -0.57
N MET A 132 11.86 -6.42 -0.38
CA MET A 132 13.28 -6.17 -0.39
C MET A 132 13.90 -6.74 0.88
N LYS A 133 14.76 -7.75 0.72
CA LYS A 133 15.51 -8.30 1.86
C LYS A 133 16.29 -7.17 2.55
N GLN A 134 15.99 -6.91 3.82
CA GLN A 134 16.84 -6.07 4.67
C GLN A 134 18.29 -6.53 4.50
N ARG A 135 19.18 -5.63 4.07
CA ARG A 135 20.61 -5.85 4.24
C ARG A 135 20.82 -5.82 5.75
N LYS A 136 20.87 -6.99 6.39
CA LYS A 136 21.34 -7.09 7.78
C LYS A 136 22.71 -6.45 7.79
N ASN A 137 22.83 -5.25 8.37
CA ASN A 137 24.11 -4.70 8.74
C ASN A 137 24.71 -5.69 9.73
N ILE A 138 25.55 -6.61 9.23
CA ILE A 138 26.39 -7.44 10.08
C ILE A 138 27.28 -6.43 10.78
N SER A 139 26.99 -6.12 12.03
CA SER A 139 27.81 -5.18 12.78
C SER A 139 29.26 -5.70 12.76
N PRO A 140 30.27 -4.85 12.50
CA PRO A 140 31.67 -5.26 12.47
C PRO A 140 32.17 -5.85 13.81
N THR A 141 31.37 -5.74 14.87
CA THR A 141 31.73 -6.10 16.23
C THR A 141 31.87 -7.61 16.47
N LYS A 142 31.32 -8.48 15.61
CA LYS A 142 31.48 -9.94 15.77
C LYS A 142 32.79 -10.52 15.22
N ASN A 143 33.55 -9.78 14.40
CA ASN A 143 34.85 -10.27 13.90
C ASN A 143 36.04 -9.99 14.82
N ARG A 144 35.93 -9.04 15.77
CA ARG A 144 37.03 -8.75 16.71
C ARG A 144 37.19 -9.77 17.85
N LEU A 145 36.20 -10.62 18.10
CA LEU A 145 36.29 -11.66 19.13
C LEU A 145 36.98 -12.94 18.64
N ARG A 146 37.08 -13.17 17.32
CA ARG A 146 37.79 -14.34 16.78
C ARG A 146 39.31 -14.11 16.60
N GLU A 147 39.76 -12.88 16.40
CA GLU A 147 41.20 -12.58 16.27
C GLU A 147 41.96 -12.46 17.59
N ARG A 148 41.26 -12.33 18.72
CA ARG A 148 41.88 -12.33 20.07
C ARG A 148 42.01 -13.73 20.71
N ALA A 149 41.39 -14.76 20.13
CA ALA A 149 41.48 -16.13 20.63
C ALA A 149 42.56 -16.97 19.93
N LEU A 150 43.34 -16.36 19.02
CA LEU A 150 44.42 -17.00 18.24
C LEU A 150 45.77 -16.29 18.40
N ARG A 151 45.95 -15.50 19.46
CA ARG A 151 47.24 -14.92 19.85
C ARG A 151 47.60 -15.32 21.27
#